data_AF-A0A6P5RC30-F1
#
_entry.id   AF-A0A6P5RC30-F1
#
_cell.length_a   1.000
_cell.length_b   1.000
_cell.length_c   1.000
_cell.angle_alpha   90.00
_cell.angle_beta   90.00
_cell.angle_gamma   90.00
#
_symmetry.space_group_name_H-M   'P 1'
#
loop_
_entity.id
_entity.type
_entity.pdbx_description
1 polymer ?
#
loop_
_entity_poly.entity_id
_entity_poly.type
_entity_poly.pdbx_seq_one_letter_code
_entity_poly.pdbx_strand_id
1 'polypeptide(L)'
;MVGALIGEAFISASIQVLCDRITSREFIDLFRQKKLDQALLMKLKVTLLTLNAVLNDAEEKQIENPAVREWLNELKHAVFDAEDLLDEINYEALRCKLEGEGQIDNLTNKVWNFLSTSHNHFYQSMNVKIQELLQRLEDFVQLKSALGLREYVGRKR
;
A
#
# COMPACT_ATOMS: atom_id res chain seq x y z
N MET A 1 27.51 7.58 18.72
CA MET A 1 27.44 6.50 17.71
C MET A 1 25.96 6.25 17.50
N VAL A 2 25.34 6.89 16.50
CA VAL A 2 23.92 6.73 16.23
C VAL A 2 23.78 5.34 15.61
N GLY A 3 23.42 4.36 16.44
CA GLY A 3 22.95 3.08 15.93
C GLY A 3 21.60 3.35 15.31
N ALA A 4 21.60 3.76 14.03
CA ALA A 4 20.40 3.69 13.22
C ALA A 4 20.01 2.22 13.19
N LEU A 5 19.02 1.87 13.99
CA LEU A 5 18.38 0.58 13.86
C LEU A 5 17.66 0.68 12.49
N ILE A 6 17.96 -0.28 11.62
CA ILE A 6 17.76 -0.16 10.16
C ILE A 6 16.25 -0.15 9.79
N GLY A 7 15.37 -0.29 10.79
CA GLY A 7 13.92 -0.44 10.65
C GLY A 7 13.24 0.76 10.02
N GLU A 8 13.39 1.97 10.57
CA GLU A 8 12.77 3.18 10.03
C GLU A 8 13.16 3.45 8.58
N ALA A 9 14.45 3.49 8.28
CA ALA A 9 14.94 3.80 6.94
C ALA A 9 14.40 2.81 5.89
N PHE A 10 14.29 1.54 6.28
CA PHE A 10 13.67 0.52 5.44
C PHE A 10 12.17 0.80 5.21
N ILE A 11 11.39 1.02 6.27
CA ILE A 11 9.94 1.29 6.16
C ILE A 11 9.69 2.56 5.34
N SER A 12 10.48 3.61 5.57
CA SER A 12 10.41 4.88 4.86
C SER A 12 10.68 4.70 3.36
N ALA A 13 11.70 3.92 3.00
CA ALA A 13 11.99 3.58 1.61
C ALA A 13 10.84 2.81 0.96
N SER A 14 10.28 1.80 1.64
CA SER A 14 9.10 1.05 1.16
C SER A 14 7.89 1.96 0.94
N ILE A 15 7.58 2.83 1.90
CA ILE A 15 6.48 3.81 1.76
C ILE A 15 6.70 4.72 0.55
N GLN A 16 7.93 5.18 0.33
CA GLN A 16 8.24 6.02 -0.83
C GLN A 16 8.02 5.27 -2.15
N VAL A 17 8.51 4.02 -2.25
CA VAL A 17 8.30 3.17 -3.42
C VAL A 17 6.81 2.95 -3.69
N LEU A 18 6.03 2.68 -2.64
CA LEU A 18 4.58 2.56 -2.75
C LEU A 18 3.93 3.85 -3.24
N CYS A 19 4.29 5.01 -2.68
CA CYS A 19 3.76 6.30 -3.08
C CYS A 19 4.09 6.65 -4.54
N ASP A 20 5.32 6.37 -4.97
CA ASP A 20 5.77 6.58 -6.35
C ASP A 20 5.00 5.67 -7.31
N ARG A 21 4.81 4.40 -6.93
CA ARG A 21 3.98 3.47 -7.70
C ARG A 21 2.53 3.91 -7.78
N ILE A 22 1.91 4.31 -6.67
CA ILE A 22 0.51 4.78 -6.62
C ILE A 22 0.30 6.01 -7.53
N THR A 23 1.31 6.87 -7.62
CA THR A 23 1.28 8.06 -8.48
C THR A 23 1.74 7.82 -9.91
N SER A 24 2.26 6.64 -10.21
CA SER A 24 2.65 6.25 -11.56
C SER A 24 1.43 6.29 -12.49
N ARG A 25 1.63 6.86 -13.68
CA ARG A 25 0.61 6.90 -14.72
C ARG A 25 0.08 5.52 -15.06
N GLU A 26 0.97 4.54 -15.16
CA GLU A 26 0.62 3.15 -15.48
C GLU A 26 -0.35 2.56 -14.45
N PHE A 27 -0.11 2.85 -13.17
CA PHE A 27 -0.88 2.31 -12.06
C PHE A 27 -2.23 3.03 -11.90
N ILE A 28 -2.26 4.35 -12.11
CA ILE A 28 -3.51 5.14 -12.16
C ILE A 28 -4.40 4.68 -13.32
N ASP A 29 -3.82 4.48 -14.50
CA ASP A 29 -4.54 4.01 -15.68
C ASP A 29 -5.04 2.57 -15.48
N LEU A 30 -4.27 1.71 -14.80
CA LEU A 30 -4.72 0.38 -14.39
C LEU A 30 -5.97 0.48 -13.50
N PHE A 31 -5.94 1.30 -12.45
CA PHE A 31 -7.09 1.46 -11.54
C PHE A 31 -8.33 1.95 -12.30
N ARG A 32 -8.14 2.88 -13.24
CA ARG A 32 -9.22 3.35 -14.12
C ARG A 32 -9.78 2.24 -15.00
N GLN A 33 -8.92 1.50 -15.70
CA GLN A 33 -9.31 0.45 -16.65
C GLN A 33 -10.02 -0.72 -15.96
N LYS A 34 -9.56 -1.07 -14.75
CA LYS A 34 -10.07 -2.21 -13.98
C LYS A 34 -11.18 -1.81 -13.00
N LYS A 35 -11.63 -0.55 -13.02
CA LYS A 35 -12.69 -0.01 -12.15
C LYS A 35 -12.40 -0.21 -10.66
N LEU A 36 -11.13 -0.12 -10.29
CA LEU A 36 -10.71 -0.07 -8.90
C LEU A 36 -10.99 1.34 -8.32
N ASP A 37 -11.16 1.41 -7.01
CA ASP A 37 -11.48 2.66 -6.34
C ASP A 37 -10.24 3.56 -6.21
N GLN A 38 -10.20 4.62 -7.03
CA GLN A 38 -9.11 5.60 -7.00
C GLN A 38 -9.10 6.44 -5.72
N ALA A 39 -10.26 6.66 -5.08
CA ALA A 39 -10.32 7.39 -3.84
C ALA A 39 -9.70 6.57 -2.71
N LEU A 40 -9.94 5.26 -2.66
CA LEU A 40 -9.24 4.36 -1.72
C LEU A 40 -7.73 4.37 -1.95
N LEU A 41 -7.30 4.30 -3.21
CA LEU A 41 -5.88 4.34 -3.56
C LEU A 41 -5.19 5.65 -3.10
N MET A 42 -5.85 6.79 -3.31
CA MET A 42 -5.32 8.08 -2.89
C MET A 42 -5.33 8.24 -1.36
N LYS A 43 -6.34 7.71 -0.67
CA LYS A 43 -6.37 7.66 0.79
C LYS A 43 -5.22 6.83 1.34
N LEU A 44 -4.97 5.64 0.77
CA LEU A 44 -3.83 4.79 1.15
C LEU A 44 -2.51 5.56 1.09
N LYS A 45 -2.26 6.27 -0.03
CA LYS A 45 -1.06 7.13 -0.17
C LYS A 45 -0.96 8.16 0.95
N VAL A 46 -2.03 8.90 1.23
CA VAL A 46 -2.03 9.96 2.25
C VAL A 46 -1.78 9.39 3.64
N THR A 47 -2.39 8.25 3.98
CA THR A 47 -2.20 7.56 5.26
C THR A 47 -0.75 7.08 5.41
N LEU A 48 -0.17 6.45 4.38
CA LEU A 48 1.23 6.02 4.39
C LEU A 48 2.19 7.21 4.59
N LEU A 49 1.97 8.34 3.92
CA LEU A 49 2.79 9.55 4.12
C LEU A 49 2.66 10.12 5.53
N THR A 50 1.47 10.05 6.12
CA THR A 50 1.18 10.52 7.49
C THR A 50 1.91 9.68 8.55
N LEU A 51 2.06 8.38 8.28
CA LEU A 51 2.83 7.45 9.11
C LEU A 51 4.34 7.64 8.91
N ASN A 52 4.77 7.83 7.66
CA ASN A 52 6.17 8.10 7.33
C ASN A 52 6.75 9.30 8.10
N ALA A 53 5.94 10.36 8.24
CA ALA A 53 6.34 11.59 8.91
C ALA A 53 6.75 11.41 10.39
N VAL A 54 6.33 10.32 11.04
CA VAL A 54 6.62 10.05 12.45
C VAL A 54 7.61 8.92 12.68
N LEU A 55 8.09 8.24 11.63
CA LEU A 55 8.96 7.07 11.80
C LEU A 55 10.28 7.43 12.49
N ASN A 56 10.88 8.57 12.19
CA ASN A 56 12.11 9.04 12.84
C ASN A 56 11.96 9.16 14.36
N ASP A 57 10.87 9.79 14.82
CA ASP A 57 10.60 9.96 16.25
C ASP A 57 10.22 8.61 16.91
N ALA A 58 9.53 7.74 16.19
CA ALA A 58 9.25 6.38 16.65
C ALA A 58 10.54 5.55 16.79
N GLU A 59 11.48 5.68 15.86
CA GLU A 59 12.76 4.98 15.85
C GLU A 59 13.60 5.31 17.08
N GLU A 60 13.66 6.59 17.45
CA GLU A 60 14.34 7.06 18.66
C GLU A 60 13.66 6.53 19.93
N LYS A 61 12.32 6.55 19.96
CA LYS A 61 11.53 6.18 21.16
C LYS A 61 11.43 4.68 21.38
N GLN A 62 11.59 3.83 20.36
CA GLN A 62 11.43 2.37 20.52
C GLN A 62 12.47 1.73 21.47
N ILE A 63 13.60 2.42 21.66
CA ILE A 63 14.70 1.99 22.53
C ILE A 63 14.19 1.91 23.98
N GLU A 64 13.46 2.94 24.41
CA GLU A 64 12.99 3.09 25.79
C GLU A 64 11.52 2.71 25.97
N ASN A 65 10.72 2.74 24.88
CA ASN A 65 9.29 2.46 24.92
C ASN A 65 8.94 1.19 24.12
N PRO A 66 8.70 0.05 24.80
CA PRO A 66 8.28 -1.20 24.14
C PRO A 66 7.00 -1.07 23.31
N ALA A 67 6.07 -0.20 23.70
CA ALA A 67 4.84 -0.01 22.93
C ALA A 67 5.09 0.67 21.57
N VAL A 68 6.07 1.58 21.51
CA VAL A 68 6.51 2.19 20.24
C VAL A 68 7.23 1.17 19.36
N ARG A 69 8.01 0.27 19.98
CA ARG A 69 8.68 -0.84 19.27
C ARG A 69 7.68 -1.80 18.63
N GLU A 70 6.65 -2.18 19.37
CA GLU A 70 5.57 -3.02 18.86
C GLU A 70 4.82 -2.31 17.72
N TRP A 71 4.48 -1.02 17.92
CA TRP A 71 3.83 -0.21 16.89
C TRP A 71 4.66 -0.14 15.59
N LEU A 72 5.98 0.01 15.66
CA LEU A 72 6.86 0.00 14.49
C LEU A 72 6.92 -1.38 13.81
N ASN A 73 6.98 -2.46 14.59
CA ASN A 73 7.00 -3.81 14.04
C ASN A 73 5.70 -4.12 13.29
N GLU A 74 4.56 -3.78 13.88
CA GLU A 74 3.25 -4.00 13.26
C GLU A 74 3.02 -3.07 12.04
N LEU A 75 3.53 -1.84 12.08
CA LEU A 75 3.51 -0.94 10.93
C LEU A 75 4.33 -1.50 9.77
N LYS A 76 5.50 -2.10 10.05
CA LYS A 76 6.32 -2.77 9.03
C LYS A 76 5.54 -3.89 8.34
N HIS A 77 4.82 -4.72 9.10
CA HIS A 77 3.95 -5.74 8.53
C HIS A 77 2.85 -5.14 7.65
N ALA A 78 2.23 -4.03 8.06
CA ALA A 78 1.22 -3.36 7.26
C ALA A 78 1.75 -2.75 5.95
N VAL A 79 2.98 -2.26 5.95
CA VAL A 79 3.64 -1.75 4.75
C VAL A 79 3.94 -2.89 3.77
N PHE A 80 4.38 -4.06 4.25
CA PHE A 80 4.54 -5.24 3.39
C PHE A 80 3.22 -5.74 2.81
N ASP A 81 2.16 -5.80 3.62
CA ASP A 81 0.83 -6.17 3.12
C ASP A 81 0.36 -5.19 2.02
N ALA A 82 0.74 -3.91 2.11
CA ALA A 82 0.47 -2.91 1.08
C ALA A 82 1.27 -3.16 -0.22
N GLU A 83 2.56 -3.49 -0.10
CA GLU A 83 3.41 -3.87 -1.24
C GLU A 83 2.85 -5.09 -1.96
N ASP A 84 2.59 -6.17 -1.22
CA ASP A 84 2.06 -7.44 -1.73
C ASP A 84 0.75 -7.25 -2.47
N LEU A 85 -0.17 -6.45 -1.90
CA LEU A 85 -1.47 -6.19 -2.52
C LEU A 85 -1.36 -5.42 -3.84
N LEU A 86 -0.48 -4.41 -3.89
CA LEU A 86 -0.28 -3.63 -5.11
C LEU A 86 0.46 -4.44 -6.19
N ASP A 87 1.34 -5.36 -5.78
CA ASP A 87 1.97 -6.33 -6.67
C ASP A 87 0.95 -7.36 -7.19
N GLU A 88 0.03 -7.86 -6.36
CA GLU A 88 -1.04 -8.79 -6.77
C GLU A 88 -1.92 -8.17 -7.87
N ILE A 89 -2.29 -6.90 -7.70
CA ILE A 89 -3.05 -6.13 -8.70
C ILE A 89 -2.28 -5.99 -10.02
N ASN A 90 -1.00 -5.64 -9.93
CA ASN A 90 -0.16 -5.45 -11.11
C ASN A 90 0.07 -6.77 -11.86
N TYR A 91 0.36 -7.84 -11.11
CA TYR A 91 0.53 -9.17 -11.65
C TYR A 91 -0.72 -9.64 -12.40
N GLU A 92 -1.90 -9.50 -11.80
CA GLU A 92 -3.15 -9.87 -12.45
C GLU A 92 -3.40 -9.05 -13.73
N ALA A 93 -3.09 -7.75 -13.70
CA ALA A 93 -3.23 -6.89 -14.88
C ALA A 93 -2.29 -7.31 -16.02
N LEU A 94 -1.05 -7.72 -15.70
CA LEU A 94 -0.11 -8.26 -16.67
C LEU A 94 -0.58 -9.61 -17.21
N ARG A 95 -1.05 -10.51 -16.34
CA ARG A 95 -1.62 -11.81 -16.74
C ARG A 95 -2.78 -11.62 -17.72
N CYS A 96 -3.73 -10.74 -17.40
CA CYS A 96 -4.84 -10.38 -18.27
C CYS A 96 -4.39 -9.92 -19.67
N LYS A 97 -3.32 -9.10 -19.75
CA LYS A 97 -2.80 -8.59 -21.03
C LYS A 97 -2.23 -9.73 -21.87
N LEU A 98 -1.41 -10.60 -21.26
CA LEU A 98 -0.82 -11.75 -21.95
C LEU A 98 -1.87 -12.77 -22.43
N GLU A 99 -2.87 -13.04 -21.59
CA GLU A 99 -4.00 -13.91 -21.97
C GLU A 99 -4.85 -13.29 -23.08
N GLY A 100 -5.10 -11.97 -23.02
CA GLY A 100 -5.86 -11.24 -24.03
C GLY A 100 -5.15 -11.13 -25.38
N GLU A 101 -3.82 -10.99 -25.40
CA GLU A 101 -3.02 -10.88 -26.64
C GLU A 101 -2.86 -12.23 -27.37
N GLY A 102 -3.02 -13.37 -26.68
CA GLY A 102 -2.84 -14.70 -27.27
C GLY A 102 -4.10 -15.39 -27.81
N GLN A 103 -5.29 -14.82 -27.64
CA GLN A 103 -6.54 -15.58 -27.68
C GLN A 103 -7.74 -14.92 -28.40
N ILE A 104 -7.55 -13.79 -29.08
CA ILE A 104 -8.67 -13.03 -29.68
C ILE A 104 -9.39 -13.81 -30.80
N ASP A 105 -8.71 -14.77 -31.46
CA ASP A 105 -9.26 -15.39 -32.67
C ASP A 105 -10.08 -16.69 -32.44
N ASN A 106 -10.10 -17.30 -31.25
CA ASN A 106 -10.61 -18.69 -31.07
C ASN A 106 -11.54 -18.98 -29.87
N LEU A 107 -11.96 -17.98 -29.08
CA LEU A 107 -12.83 -18.23 -27.92
C LEU A 107 -14.32 -18.04 -28.19
N THR A 108 -15.12 -18.99 -27.72
CA THR A 108 -16.59 -18.88 -27.73
C THR A 108 -17.07 -17.83 -26.72
N ASN A 109 -18.17 -17.14 -27.04
CA ASN A 109 -18.77 -16.09 -26.20
C ASN A 109 -19.02 -16.51 -24.74
N LYS A 110 -19.23 -17.81 -24.47
CA LYS A 110 -19.47 -18.33 -23.11
C LYS A 110 -18.21 -18.33 -22.24
N VAL A 111 -17.06 -18.70 -22.81
CA VAL A 111 -15.78 -18.68 -22.08
C VAL A 111 -15.30 -17.25 -21.87
N TRP A 112 -15.49 -16.39 -22.89
CA TRP A 112 -15.20 -14.96 -22.77
C TRP A 112 -15.98 -14.28 -21.64
N ASN A 113 -17.28 -14.55 -21.55
CA ASN A 113 -18.11 -14.01 -20.47
C ASN A 113 -17.64 -14.50 -19.10
N PHE A 114 -17.32 -15.79 -18.96
CA PHE A 114 -16.84 -16.36 -17.71
C PHE A 114 -15.53 -15.71 -17.24
N LEU A 115 -14.55 -15.59 -18.14
CA LEU A 115 -13.28 -14.91 -17.87
C LEU A 115 -13.53 -13.45 -17.47
N SER A 116 -14.36 -12.72 -18.22
CA SER A 116 -14.69 -11.32 -17.90
C SER A 116 -15.32 -11.15 -16.51
N THR A 117 -16.23 -12.03 -16.11
CA THR A 117 -16.81 -12.03 -14.74
C THR A 117 -15.78 -12.35 -13.67
N SER A 118 -14.93 -13.35 -13.90
CA SER A 118 -13.90 -13.76 -12.93
C SER A 118 -12.92 -12.62 -12.65
N HIS A 119 -12.43 -11.96 -13.71
CA HIS A 119 -11.53 -10.82 -13.59
C HIS A 119 -12.19 -9.63 -12.87
N ASN A 120 -13.45 -9.32 -13.17
CA ASN A 120 -14.17 -8.27 -12.46
C ASN A 120 -14.33 -8.58 -10.97
N HIS A 121 -14.62 -9.85 -10.63
CA HIS A 121 -14.74 -10.27 -9.23
C HIS A 121 -13.40 -10.17 -8.49
N PHE A 122 -12.27 -10.49 -9.16
CA PHE A 122 -10.94 -10.29 -8.59
C PHE A 122 -10.70 -8.83 -8.19
N TYR A 123 -10.89 -7.88 -9.11
CA TYR A 123 -10.65 -6.46 -8.80
C TYR A 123 -11.63 -5.89 -7.76
N GLN A 124 -12.88 -6.38 -7.74
CA GLN A 124 -13.81 -6.05 -6.65
C GLN A 124 -13.31 -6.54 -5.29
N SER A 125 -12.78 -7.77 -5.22
CA SER A 125 -12.15 -8.30 -4.01
C SER A 125 -10.94 -7.46 -3.59
N MET A 126 -10.12 -7.00 -4.54
CA MET A 126 -8.99 -6.12 -4.23
C MET A 126 -9.43 -4.78 -3.62
N ASN A 127 -10.54 -4.19 -4.05
CA ASN A 127 -11.06 -2.98 -3.39
C ASN A 127 -11.38 -3.23 -1.91
N VAL A 128 -11.96 -4.38 -1.58
CA VAL A 128 -12.24 -4.76 -0.18
C VAL A 128 -10.96 -4.91 0.61
N LYS A 129 -9.96 -5.64 0.07
CA LYS A 129 -8.66 -5.81 0.72
C LYS A 129 -7.93 -4.46 0.94
N ILE A 130 -7.96 -3.54 -0.04
CA ILE A 130 -7.40 -2.18 0.10
C ILE A 130 -8.09 -1.45 1.23
N GLN A 131 -9.42 -1.55 1.31
CA GLN A 131 -10.20 -0.89 2.36
C GLN A 131 -9.85 -1.42 3.75
N GLU A 132 -9.73 -2.74 3.92
CA GLU A 132 -9.33 -3.37 5.18
C GLU A 132 -7.91 -2.94 5.61
N LEU A 133 -6.97 -2.94 4.66
CA LEU A 133 -5.61 -2.46 4.90
C LEU A 133 -5.60 -0.97 5.28
N LEU A 134 -6.38 -0.14 4.60
CA LEU A 134 -6.50 1.28 4.90
C LEU A 134 -7.03 1.50 6.32
N GLN A 135 -8.05 0.76 6.74
CA GLN A 135 -8.58 0.83 8.10
C GLN A 135 -7.50 0.51 9.13
N ARG A 136 -6.72 -0.57 8.89
CA ARG A 136 -5.60 -0.93 9.77
C ARG A 136 -4.54 0.18 9.83
N LEU A 137 -4.20 0.79 8.70
CA LEU A 137 -3.26 1.92 8.63
C LEU A 137 -3.79 3.17 9.35
N GLU A 138 -5.10 3.44 9.27
CA GLU A 138 -5.76 4.53 10.01
C GLU A 138 -5.71 4.29 11.53
N ASP A 139 -5.78 3.04 11.99
CA ASP A 139 -5.59 2.71 13.42
C ASP A 139 -4.19 3.08 13.90
N PHE A 140 -3.13 2.83 13.10
CA PHE A 140 -1.79 3.30 13.43
C PHE A 140 -1.71 4.83 13.52
N VAL A 141 -2.45 5.55 12.67
CA VAL A 141 -2.55 7.01 12.71
C VAL A 141 -3.21 7.49 14.00
N GLN A 142 -4.19 6.77 14.54
CA GLN A 142 -4.77 7.09 15.85
C GLN A 142 -3.81 6.75 17.00
N LEU A 143 -3.19 5.57 16.94
CA LEU A 143 -2.25 5.11 17.96
C LEU A 143 -1.02 6.01 18.07
N LYS A 144 -0.53 6.58 16.96
CA LYS A 144 0.61 7.51 17.02
C LYS A 144 0.36 8.69 17.95
N SER A 145 -0.87 9.21 18.00
CA SER A 145 -1.25 10.30 18.90
C SER A 145 -1.23 9.86 20.36
N ALA A 146 -1.72 8.66 20.67
CA ALA A 146 -1.71 8.10 22.02
C ALA A 146 -0.27 7.80 22.51
N LEU A 147 0.62 7.41 21.61
CA LEU A 147 2.04 7.16 21.88
C LEU A 147 2.89 8.46 21.92
N GLY A 148 2.28 9.61 21.68
CA GLY A 148 2.97 10.91 21.68
C GLY A 148 4.04 11.02 20.59
N LEU A 149 3.85 10.32 19.46
CA LEU A 149 4.74 10.39 18.31
C LEU A 149 4.56 11.71 17.56
N ARG A 150 5.67 12.34 17.18
CA ARG A 150 5.69 13.67 16.58
C ARG A 150 6.29 13.65 15.18
N GLU A 151 5.72 14.49 14.32
CA GLU A 151 6.25 14.68 12.98
C GLU A 151 7.57 15.45 13.06
N TYR A 152 8.57 14.99 12.32
CA TYR A 152 9.83 15.73 12.21
C TYR A 152 9.61 16.96 11.33
N VAL A 153 9.15 18.06 11.94
CA VAL A 153 9.11 19.37 11.28
C VAL A 153 10.55 19.85 11.23
N GLY A 154 11.20 19.65 10.07
CA GLY A 154 12.52 20.18 9.81
C GLY A 154 12.54 21.67 10.20
N ARG A 155 13.25 21.99 11.29
CA ARG A 155 13.55 23.37 11.64
C ARG A 155 14.39 23.91 10.49
N LYS A 156 13.78 24.66 9.58
CA LYS A 156 14.52 25.54 8.67
C LYS A 156 15.38 26.44 9.56
N ARG A 157 16.68 26.14 9.61
CA ARG A 157 17.72 27.06 10.06
C ARG A 157 18.15 27.90 8.87
#